data_AF-A0A7S0K9B3-F1
#
_entry.id   AF-A0A7S0K9B3-F1
#
_cell.length_a   1.000
_cell.length_b   1.000
_cell.length_c   1.000
_cell.angle_alpha   90.00
_cell.angle_beta   90.00
_cell.angle_gamma   90.00
#
_symmetry.space_group_name_H-M   'P 1'
#
loop_
_entity.id
_entity.type
_entity.pdbx_description
1 polymer ?
#
loop_
_entity_poly.entity_id
_entity_poly.type
_entity_poly.pdbx_seq_one_letter_code
_entity_poly.pdbx_strand_id
1 'polypeptide(L)'
;MKEYLLLLTAAISATNTNASLIRRAQASSGSVHVVGACTYDNVVSAYDVVFPGAGLSTLTTQLGNPGDVAGAVSQLCAAAEPGSSVEFDEASGNGYQFDFNYYSGGTSFNNGGEEPLAIDAARVLRYWENKGQSAPLEFPTHIDMFDSCELRAAMCCFTNVRSDGAGPDLTSMEDDGMLANAEICTVDQYLNPTMTHVKSGHSVYNAKSTDRNYCTGFAWESDATSVSNTFAGNTLLYVSMIDSLVGKNYVKSVPGAPLCGCVEKMPQVTKADCVQAWEGYSFDYDGSSLTVTYKLALEDCGTDLMSHYEASGFHSTEEVNSLKSYLVGDGNCVEAQDDFIASKYQLVRGGTNIFDSVDLEKWEPVYSRGLLDYYGPTPYATNDQFMALFNASPNKVVRRICKSCFKSHSDIYYKRLTTVPNNVTDFFSYFLTDWVEEQNILGTDFDLYSSYEAALNETDYDKWRYCNYNYAGVGFPRDCGWFGYVGSNWNSIDKTWGYGYDVAFFVEK
;
A
#
# COMPACT_ATOMS: atom_id res chain seq x y z
N MET A 1 -7.13 35.32 -21.32
CA MET A 1 -7.42 33.90 -21.02
C MET A 1 -6.37 32.92 -21.54
N LYS A 2 -5.69 33.14 -22.69
CA LYS A 2 -4.54 32.32 -23.12
C LYS A 2 -3.18 32.69 -22.51
N GLU A 3 -3.02 33.91 -21.98
CA GLU A 3 -1.74 34.35 -21.38
C GLU A 3 -1.54 33.93 -19.91
N TYR A 4 -2.61 33.58 -19.19
CA TYR A 4 -2.51 33.12 -17.78
C TYR A 4 -2.16 31.63 -17.66
N LEU A 5 -2.51 30.81 -18.66
CA LEU A 5 -2.21 29.37 -18.67
C LEU A 5 -0.73 29.07 -19.03
N LEU A 6 -0.04 30.03 -19.66
CA LEU A 6 1.38 29.94 -20.02
C LEU A 6 2.33 30.15 -18.82
N LEU A 7 1.84 30.69 -17.71
CA LEU A 7 2.63 30.88 -16.48
C LEU A 7 2.66 29.64 -15.57
N LEU A 8 1.68 28.75 -15.71
CA LEU A 8 1.62 27.47 -14.97
C LEU A 8 2.50 26.37 -15.61
N THR A 9 2.93 26.54 -16.86
CA THR A 9 3.67 25.53 -17.64
C THR A 9 5.19 25.69 -17.61
N ALA A 10 5.75 26.67 -16.89
CA ALA A 10 7.19 26.93 -16.86
C ALA A 10 7.98 26.19 -15.74
N ALA A 11 7.39 25.18 -15.10
CA ALA A 11 8.02 24.46 -13.99
C ALA A 11 8.19 22.96 -14.23
N ILE A 12 8.58 22.54 -15.45
CA ILE A 12 9.05 21.17 -15.69
C ILE A 12 10.29 21.22 -16.58
N SER A 13 11.47 21.25 -15.95
CA SER A 13 12.75 20.75 -16.45
C SER A 13 13.90 21.49 -15.76
N ALA A 14 14.49 20.87 -14.74
CA ALA A 14 15.92 20.98 -14.46
C ALA A 14 16.28 20.05 -13.29
N THR A 15 16.84 18.90 -13.64
CA THR A 15 17.62 18.03 -12.76
C THR A 15 18.84 18.79 -12.21
N ASN A 16 18.93 18.97 -10.89
CA ASN A 16 20.19 19.01 -10.14
C ASN A 16 19.95 19.17 -8.63
N THR A 17 20.58 18.27 -7.87
CA THR A 17 20.33 17.87 -6.47
C THR A 17 20.86 18.81 -5.38
N ASN A 18 21.07 20.10 -5.64
CA ASN A 18 21.53 21.07 -4.63
C ASN A 18 20.72 22.39 -4.60
N ALA A 19 19.49 22.38 -5.13
CA ALA A 19 18.63 23.56 -5.25
C ALA A 19 17.45 23.60 -4.24
N SER A 20 17.42 22.69 -3.26
CA SER A 20 16.28 22.48 -2.35
C SER A 20 16.02 23.59 -1.32
N LEU A 21 16.90 24.59 -1.20
CA LEU A 21 16.75 25.69 -0.23
C LEU A 21 16.48 27.07 -0.85
N ILE A 22 16.41 27.20 -2.18
CA ILE A 22 16.44 28.54 -2.85
C ILE A 22 15.28 28.79 -3.84
N ARG A 23 14.39 27.83 -4.11
CA ARG A 23 13.33 28.03 -5.12
C ARG A 23 11.95 28.14 -4.48
N ARG A 24 11.33 29.34 -4.60
CA ARG A 24 9.98 29.59 -5.17
C ARG A 24 9.30 30.79 -4.51
N ALA A 25 9.56 31.99 -5.05
CA ALA A 25 8.58 33.08 -5.00
C ALA A 25 8.22 33.41 -6.46
N GLN A 26 6.93 33.32 -6.80
CA GLN A 26 6.42 33.74 -8.10
C GLN A 26 5.74 35.09 -7.94
N ALA A 27 6.20 36.09 -8.70
CA ALA A 27 5.57 37.41 -8.75
C ALA A 27 4.50 37.41 -9.84
N SER A 28 3.23 37.58 -9.45
CA SER A 28 2.22 38.12 -10.34
C SER A 28 1.57 39.32 -9.65
N SER A 29 1.58 40.47 -10.32
CA SER A 29 0.99 41.74 -9.87
C SER A 29 1.14 42.10 -8.38
N GLY A 30 2.36 42.33 -7.89
CA GLY A 30 2.57 42.90 -6.54
C GLY A 30 2.30 41.96 -5.37
N SER A 31 2.07 40.66 -5.62
CA SER A 31 1.93 39.63 -4.60
C SER A 31 3.25 38.91 -4.31
N VAL A 32 3.56 38.65 -3.03
CA VAL A 32 4.68 37.81 -2.59
C VAL A 32 4.13 36.59 -1.87
N HIS A 33 4.52 35.39 -2.32
CA HIS A 33 4.10 34.14 -1.69
C HIS A 33 5.19 33.57 -0.80
N VAL A 34 4.81 33.17 0.41
CA VAL A 34 5.66 32.52 1.41
C VAL A 34 5.18 31.10 1.60
N VAL A 35 6.08 30.13 1.49
CA VAL A 35 5.82 28.71 1.76
C VAL A 35 6.48 28.34 3.08
N GLY A 36 5.75 27.63 3.94
CA GLY A 36 6.12 27.35 5.32
C GLY A 36 5.74 28.48 6.28
N ALA A 37 6.23 28.37 7.52
CA ALA A 37 5.88 29.27 8.61
C ALA A 37 6.05 30.76 8.27
N CYS A 38 5.06 31.57 8.64
CA CYS A 38 5.09 33.03 8.47
C CYS A 38 6.01 33.69 9.50
N THR A 39 7.30 33.44 9.36
CA THR A 39 8.36 34.04 10.17
C THR A 39 8.98 35.22 9.44
N TYR A 40 9.55 36.17 10.19
CA TYR A 40 10.24 37.32 9.60
C TYR A 40 11.30 36.90 8.57
N ASP A 41 12.13 35.91 8.89
CA ASP A 41 13.20 35.45 8.01
C ASP A 41 12.67 34.82 6.71
N ASN A 42 11.59 34.01 6.80
CA ASN A 42 10.96 33.41 5.64
C ASN A 42 10.31 34.46 4.74
N VAL A 43 9.63 35.45 5.34
CA VAL A 43 8.99 36.56 4.61
C VAL A 43 10.05 37.41 3.91
N VAL A 44 11.12 37.81 4.60
CA VAL A 44 12.21 38.58 3.98
C VAL A 44 12.85 37.80 2.84
N SER A 45 13.09 36.50 3.03
CA SER A 45 13.66 35.63 1.99
C SER A 45 12.75 35.58 0.76
N ALA A 46 11.43 35.43 0.94
CA ALA A 46 10.47 35.45 -0.17
C ALA A 46 10.45 36.81 -0.89
N TYR A 47 10.48 37.91 -0.12
CA TYR A 47 10.56 39.26 -0.67
C TYR A 47 11.85 39.52 -1.44
N ASP A 48 13.00 39.00 -0.99
CA ASP A 48 14.27 39.12 -1.70
C ASP A 48 14.30 38.32 -3.01
N VAL A 49 13.55 37.21 -3.09
CA VAL A 49 13.38 36.48 -4.35
C VAL A 49 12.54 37.28 -5.35
N VAL A 50 11.45 37.94 -4.90
CA VAL A 50 10.58 38.75 -5.76
C VAL A 50 11.21 40.11 -6.12
N PHE A 51 11.93 40.72 -5.18
CA PHE A 51 12.58 42.02 -5.31
C PHE A 51 14.09 41.92 -5.02
N PRO A 52 14.88 41.34 -5.93
CA PRO A 52 16.31 41.12 -5.70
C PRO A 52 17.07 42.39 -5.31
N GLY A 53 17.70 42.37 -4.13
CA GLY A 53 18.48 43.49 -3.59
C GLY A 53 17.64 44.62 -2.98
N ALA A 54 16.32 44.47 -2.94
CA ALA A 54 15.38 45.45 -2.39
C ALA A 54 14.23 44.82 -1.58
N GLY A 55 14.28 43.52 -1.23
CA GLY A 55 13.18 42.82 -0.58
C GLY A 55 12.81 43.44 0.76
N LEU A 56 13.78 43.58 1.66
CA LEU A 56 13.54 44.19 2.98
C LEU A 56 13.07 45.65 2.90
N SER A 57 13.66 46.46 2.01
CA SER A 57 13.27 47.88 1.87
C SER A 57 11.87 48.01 1.25
N THR A 58 11.51 47.13 0.33
CA THR A 58 10.18 47.06 -0.28
C THR A 58 9.14 46.64 0.76
N LEU A 59 9.38 45.55 1.49
CA LEU A 59 8.53 45.09 2.58
C LEU A 59 8.31 46.20 3.63
N THR A 60 9.40 46.84 4.08
CA THR A 60 9.34 47.94 5.05
C THR A 60 8.46 49.08 4.55
N THR A 61 8.58 49.45 3.27
CA THR A 61 7.77 50.49 2.65
C THR A 61 6.30 50.10 2.58
N GLN A 62 6.00 48.87 2.16
CA GLN A 62 4.63 48.35 2.06
C GLN A 62 3.95 48.22 3.43
N LEU A 63 4.71 47.98 4.50
CA LEU A 63 4.25 47.99 5.88
C LEU A 63 4.05 49.41 6.45
N GLY A 64 4.33 50.46 5.68
CA GLY A 64 4.21 51.84 6.14
C GLY A 64 5.40 52.36 6.97
N ASN A 65 6.59 51.78 6.77
CA ASN A 65 7.83 52.13 7.48
C ASN A 65 7.73 52.04 9.01
N PRO A 66 7.33 50.88 9.58
CA PRO A 66 7.25 50.70 11.02
C PRO A 66 8.63 50.77 11.67
N GLY A 67 8.69 51.19 12.95
CA GLY A 67 9.93 51.16 13.73
C GLY A 67 10.41 49.75 14.10
N ASP A 68 9.52 48.76 14.03
CA ASP A 68 9.80 47.34 14.23
C ASP A 68 9.13 46.53 13.09
N VAL A 69 9.90 46.21 12.07
CA VAL A 69 9.43 45.45 10.90
C VAL A 69 9.09 44.01 11.28
N ALA A 70 9.88 43.37 12.16
CA ALA A 70 9.65 41.99 12.56
C ALA A 70 8.36 41.86 13.38
N GLY A 71 8.11 42.79 14.30
CA GLY A 71 6.85 42.87 15.04
C GLY A 71 5.63 43.10 14.14
N ALA A 72 5.75 43.97 13.14
CA ALA A 72 4.68 44.21 12.16
C ALA A 72 4.37 42.97 11.31
N VAL A 73 5.39 42.25 10.85
CA VAL A 73 5.22 40.98 10.13
C VAL A 73 4.53 39.95 11.02
N SER A 74 4.99 39.77 12.26
CA SER A 74 4.40 38.81 13.20
C SER A 74 2.91 39.09 13.47
N GLN A 75 2.53 40.37 13.59
CA GLN A 75 1.12 40.75 13.78
C GLN A 75 0.25 40.43 12.57
N LEU A 76 0.74 40.70 11.35
CA LEU A 76 0.00 40.39 10.12
C LEU A 76 -0.13 38.87 9.92
N CYS A 77 0.96 38.13 10.15
CA CYS A 77 0.97 36.67 10.08
C CYS A 77 -0.03 36.05 11.06
N ALA A 78 -0.06 36.51 12.32
CA ALA A 78 -1.00 36.01 13.33
C ALA A 78 -2.47 36.40 13.07
N ALA A 79 -2.72 37.39 12.20
CA ALA A 79 -4.07 37.73 11.75
C ALA A 79 -4.49 36.94 10.51
N ALA A 80 -3.53 36.36 9.78
CA ALA A 80 -3.74 35.60 8.55
C ALA A 80 -4.00 34.12 8.84
N GLU A 81 -5.11 33.86 9.53
CA GLU A 81 -5.58 32.51 9.84
C GLU A 81 -6.34 31.89 8.65
N PRO A 82 -6.37 30.54 8.55
CA PRO A 82 -7.22 29.89 7.57
C PRO A 82 -8.70 30.19 7.81
N GLY A 83 -9.47 30.18 6.72
CA GLY A 83 -10.92 30.31 6.76
C GLY A 83 -11.60 29.15 7.50
N SER A 84 -12.90 29.30 7.75
CA SER A 84 -13.69 28.22 8.37
C SER A 84 -13.73 26.98 7.49
N SER A 85 -13.70 25.80 8.12
CA SER A 85 -13.79 24.54 7.40
C SER A 85 -15.13 24.39 6.68
N VAL A 86 -15.09 23.70 5.53
CA VAL A 86 -16.26 23.44 4.67
C VAL A 86 -16.35 21.96 4.30
N GLU A 87 -17.58 21.49 4.07
CA GLU A 87 -17.86 20.13 3.63
C GLU A 87 -17.24 19.86 2.25
N PHE A 88 -16.79 18.62 2.02
CA PHE A 88 -16.10 18.25 0.78
C PHE A 88 -16.92 18.54 -0.48
N ASP A 89 -18.23 18.32 -0.41
CA ASP A 89 -19.12 18.46 -1.55
C ASP A 89 -19.32 19.92 -1.96
N GLU A 90 -18.90 20.93 -1.18
CA GLU A 90 -18.94 22.33 -1.61
C GLU A 90 -18.06 22.58 -2.85
N ALA A 91 -16.97 21.81 -2.98
CA ALA A 91 -16.00 21.96 -4.06
C ALA A 91 -16.61 21.72 -5.45
N SER A 92 -17.32 20.60 -5.62
CA SER A 92 -18.06 20.29 -6.85
C SER A 92 -19.48 20.86 -6.83
N GLY A 93 -20.08 20.90 -5.63
CA GLY A 93 -21.51 20.94 -5.28
C GLY A 93 -22.50 20.48 -6.32
N ASN A 94 -22.16 19.35 -6.91
CA ASN A 94 -23.12 18.45 -7.52
C ASN A 94 -23.66 17.45 -6.48
N GLY A 95 -23.26 17.61 -5.22
CA GLY A 95 -23.66 16.81 -4.07
C GLY A 95 -22.91 15.49 -3.96
N TYR A 96 -23.02 14.85 -2.80
CA TYR A 96 -22.36 13.59 -2.45
C TYR A 96 -22.37 12.52 -3.56
N GLN A 97 -23.52 12.28 -4.20
CA GLN A 97 -23.63 11.21 -5.19
C GLN A 97 -22.72 11.45 -6.39
N PHE A 98 -22.49 12.70 -6.76
CA PHE A 98 -21.55 13.05 -7.82
C PHE A 98 -20.12 12.78 -7.40
N ASP A 99 -19.71 13.20 -6.20
CA ASP A 99 -18.34 12.99 -5.71
C ASP A 99 -18.03 11.51 -5.55
N PHE A 100 -18.96 10.75 -4.96
CA PHE A 100 -18.90 9.29 -4.90
C PHE A 100 -18.68 8.68 -6.29
N ASN A 101 -19.51 9.06 -7.27
CA ASN A 101 -19.39 8.54 -8.63
C ASN A 101 -18.10 8.99 -9.32
N TYR A 102 -17.60 10.20 -9.05
CA TYR A 102 -16.35 10.68 -9.61
C TYR A 102 -15.17 9.85 -9.10
N TYR A 103 -15.08 9.65 -7.78
CA TYR A 103 -14.05 8.81 -7.20
C TYR A 103 -14.23 7.32 -7.50
N SER A 104 -15.42 6.88 -7.91
CA SER A 104 -15.65 5.54 -8.48
C SER A 104 -15.09 5.36 -9.89
N GLY A 105 -14.81 6.45 -10.61
CA GLY A 105 -14.53 6.42 -12.06
C GLY A 105 -15.76 6.56 -12.97
N GLY A 106 -16.95 6.85 -12.43
CA GLY A 106 -18.25 6.72 -13.11
C GLY A 106 -18.90 7.99 -13.68
N THR A 107 -18.39 9.20 -13.41
CA THR A 107 -19.00 10.46 -13.90
C THR A 107 -18.59 10.83 -15.32
N SER A 108 -19.29 11.81 -15.90
CA SER A 108 -18.91 12.44 -17.17
C SER A 108 -17.48 12.98 -17.15
N PHE A 109 -16.99 13.47 -16.00
CA PHE A 109 -15.62 13.96 -15.84
C PHE A 109 -14.58 12.89 -16.19
N ASN A 110 -14.81 11.64 -15.79
CA ASN A 110 -13.92 10.51 -16.08
C ASN A 110 -14.16 9.89 -17.44
N ASN A 111 -15.35 10.08 -18.02
CA ASN A 111 -15.79 9.39 -19.22
C ASN A 111 -15.69 10.22 -20.51
N GLY A 112 -15.09 11.41 -20.44
CA GLY A 112 -14.84 12.27 -21.60
C GLY A 112 -15.89 13.35 -21.84
N GLY A 113 -16.91 13.43 -20.97
CA GLY A 113 -17.99 14.44 -20.93
C GLY A 113 -18.77 14.67 -22.22
N GLU A 114 -19.85 15.46 -22.14
CA GLU A 114 -20.55 16.00 -23.33
C GLU A 114 -20.03 17.39 -23.72
N GLU A 115 -19.40 18.11 -22.76
CA GLU A 115 -18.90 19.47 -22.91
C GLU A 115 -17.38 19.54 -22.67
N PRO A 116 -16.64 20.53 -23.20
CA PRO A 116 -15.23 20.73 -22.87
C PRO A 116 -14.94 20.77 -21.35
N LEU A 117 -13.78 20.25 -20.93
CA LEU A 117 -13.41 20.15 -19.51
C LEU A 117 -13.43 21.49 -18.77
N ALA A 118 -13.08 22.58 -19.45
CA ALA A 118 -13.13 23.93 -18.90
C ALA A 118 -14.55 24.36 -18.48
N ILE A 119 -15.59 23.74 -19.04
CA ILE A 119 -16.99 23.94 -18.67
C ILE A 119 -17.38 22.95 -17.58
N ASP A 120 -17.14 21.66 -17.80
CA ASP A 120 -17.44 20.57 -16.85
C ASP A 120 -16.87 20.87 -15.45
N ALA A 121 -15.58 21.22 -15.37
CA ALA A 121 -14.85 21.47 -14.13
C ALA A 121 -14.80 22.96 -13.72
N ALA A 122 -15.52 23.85 -14.41
CA ALA A 122 -15.47 25.31 -14.18
C ALA A 122 -15.73 25.69 -12.72
N ARG A 123 -16.65 24.98 -12.06
CA ARG A 123 -16.97 25.23 -10.66
C ARG A 123 -15.82 24.81 -9.74
N VAL A 124 -15.23 23.64 -9.96
CA VAL A 124 -14.12 23.15 -9.14
C VAL A 124 -12.93 24.11 -9.22
N LEU A 125 -12.62 24.60 -10.43
CA LEU A 125 -11.63 25.66 -10.64
C LEU A 125 -11.96 26.93 -9.86
N ARG A 126 -13.19 27.42 -9.98
CA ARG A 126 -13.64 28.61 -9.26
C ARG A 126 -13.55 28.42 -7.75
N TYR A 127 -13.93 27.25 -7.24
CA TYR A 127 -13.81 26.93 -5.83
C TYR A 127 -12.33 26.98 -5.40
N TRP A 128 -11.44 26.34 -6.17
CA TRP A 128 -10.01 26.32 -5.90
C TRP A 128 -9.39 27.71 -5.82
N GLU A 129 -9.72 28.58 -6.78
CA GLU A 129 -9.21 29.95 -6.86
C GLU A 129 -9.71 30.84 -5.70
N ASN A 130 -10.94 30.62 -5.21
CA ASN A 130 -11.55 31.51 -4.21
C ASN A 130 -11.43 31.01 -2.77
N LYS A 131 -11.43 29.69 -2.55
CA LYS A 131 -11.51 29.06 -1.22
C LYS A 131 -10.60 27.86 -1.04
N GLY A 132 -10.36 27.07 -2.08
CA GLY A 132 -9.64 25.79 -1.96
C GLY A 132 -8.20 25.90 -1.47
N GLN A 133 -7.61 27.10 -1.51
CA GLN A 133 -6.28 27.38 -0.98
C GLN A 133 -6.31 28.11 0.37
N SER A 134 -7.45 28.56 0.87
CA SER A 134 -7.53 29.44 2.05
C SER A 134 -8.43 28.90 3.16
N ALA A 135 -9.26 27.89 2.89
CA ALA A 135 -10.14 27.25 3.86
C ALA A 135 -9.94 25.72 3.88
N PRO A 136 -9.92 25.08 5.06
CA PRO A 136 -9.85 23.62 5.17
C PRO A 136 -11.09 22.95 4.57
N LEU A 137 -10.88 22.02 3.65
CA LEU A 137 -11.90 21.16 3.09
C LEU A 137 -11.89 19.85 3.87
N GLU A 138 -13.04 19.48 4.43
CA GLU A 138 -13.15 18.24 5.21
C GLU A 138 -12.79 17.03 4.36
N PHE A 139 -12.03 16.09 4.93
CA PHE A 139 -11.73 14.84 4.24
C PHE A 139 -13.02 14.00 4.09
N PRO A 140 -13.34 13.45 2.91
CA PRO A 140 -14.67 12.90 2.60
C PRO A 140 -14.89 11.48 3.16
N THR A 141 -14.82 11.32 4.48
CA THR A 141 -14.98 10.03 5.19
C THR A 141 -16.35 9.37 4.99
N HIS A 142 -17.35 10.14 4.54
CA HIS A 142 -18.68 9.66 4.18
C HIS A 142 -18.71 8.90 2.83
N ILE A 143 -17.61 8.90 2.09
CA ILE A 143 -17.41 8.09 0.89
C ILE A 143 -16.60 6.84 1.30
N ASP A 144 -17.13 5.64 1.03
CA ASP A 144 -16.57 4.35 1.47
C ASP A 144 -15.06 4.18 1.24
N MET A 145 -14.51 4.69 0.13
CA MET A 145 -13.07 4.57 -0.19
C MET A 145 -12.15 5.47 0.64
N PHE A 146 -12.72 6.43 1.37
CA PHE A 146 -12.04 7.40 2.22
C PHE A 146 -12.43 7.26 3.70
N ASP A 147 -13.38 6.37 4.00
CA ASP A 147 -13.67 5.99 5.38
C ASP A 147 -12.47 5.26 6.00
N SER A 148 -12.16 5.54 7.26
CA SER A 148 -11.20 4.78 8.07
C SER A 148 -9.84 4.55 7.36
N CYS A 149 -9.19 5.63 6.88
CA CYS A 149 -7.84 5.58 6.32
C CYS A 149 -6.78 5.40 7.42
N GLU A 150 -6.63 4.17 7.93
CA GLU A 150 -5.69 3.81 9.00
C GLU A 150 -4.23 4.13 8.64
N LEU A 151 -3.86 4.02 7.36
CA LEU A 151 -2.49 4.36 6.93
C LEU A 151 -2.26 5.87 6.79
N ARG A 152 -3.28 6.71 6.96
CA ARG A 152 -3.21 8.16 6.78
C ARG A 152 -2.53 8.57 5.47
N ALA A 153 -2.83 7.83 4.41
CA ALA A 153 -2.39 8.09 3.07
C ALA A 153 -3.52 7.82 2.08
N ALA A 154 -3.61 8.66 1.05
CA ALA A 154 -4.55 8.50 -0.04
C ALA A 154 -3.83 8.60 -1.38
N MET A 155 -4.36 7.93 -2.38
CA MET A 155 -3.78 7.87 -3.72
C MET A 155 -4.88 7.92 -4.77
N CYS A 156 -4.57 8.56 -5.90
CA CYS A 156 -5.35 8.57 -7.12
C CYS A 156 -4.56 7.90 -8.24
N CYS A 157 -5.18 7.01 -9.02
CA CYS A 157 -4.56 6.36 -10.16
C CYS A 157 -5.42 6.52 -11.42
N PHE A 158 -4.81 7.09 -12.46
CA PHE A 158 -5.43 7.39 -13.74
C PHE A 158 -4.83 6.51 -14.84
N THR A 159 -5.65 6.11 -15.82
CA THR A 159 -5.19 5.24 -16.91
C THR A 159 -5.31 5.86 -18.30
N ASN A 160 -5.75 7.11 -18.39
CA ASN A 160 -5.99 7.76 -19.67
C ASN A 160 -5.96 9.28 -19.60
N VAL A 161 -5.95 9.91 -20.76
CA VAL A 161 -6.06 11.35 -20.96
C VAL A 161 -7.34 11.68 -21.73
N ARG A 162 -7.97 12.81 -21.42
CA ARG A 162 -9.14 13.33 -22.13
C ARG A 162 -8.69 14.12 -23.37
N SER A 163 -9.27 13.86 -24.55
CA SER A 163 -9.11 14.74 -25.73
C SER A 163 -10.05 15.94 -25.64
N ASP A 164 -9.54 17.11 -25.98
CA ASP A 164 -10.12 18.45 -25.76
C ASP A 164 -11.24 18.84 -26.75
N GLY A 165 -11.73 17.90 -27.57
CA GLY A 165 -12.66 18.15 -28.68
C GLY A 165 -14.16 17.93 -28.44
N ALA A 166 -14.63 17.78 -27.19
CA ALA A 166 -16.02 17.45 -26.77
C ALA A 166 -16.43 15.95 -26.80
N GLY A 167 -15.43 15.05 -26.68
CA GLY A 167 -15.57 13.64 -26.28
C GLY A 167 -16.03 12.63 -27.36
N PRO A 168 -15.48 11.40 -27.40
CA PRO A 168 -14.07 11.02 -27.35
C PRO A 168 -13.46 10.89 -28.76
N ASP A 169 -12.12 10.95 -28.87
CA ASP A 169 -11.41 9.85 -29.56
C ASP A 169 -10.21 9.40 -28.70
N LEU A 170 -10.17 8.10 -28.48
CA LEU A 170 -9.24 7.33 -27.65
C LEU A 170 -8.25 6.51 -28.50
N THR A 171 -8.12 6.75 -29.82
CA THR A 171 -7.44 5.79 -30.72
C THR A 171 -6.44 6.30 -31.77
N SER A 172 -5.98 7.56 -31.80
CA SER A 172 -5.09 7.96 -32.91
C SER A 172 -3.95 8.92 -32.60
N MET A 173 -3.14 8.70 -31.57
CA MET A 173 -1.80 9.29 -31.51
C MET A 173 -0.82 8.28 -30.90
N GLU A 174 0.14 7.88 -31.71
CA GLU A 174 1.44 7.37 -31.27
C GLU A 174 2.00 8.27 -30.15
N ASP A 175 2.58 7.64 -29.13
CA ASP A 175 3.59 8.16 -28.18
C ASP A 175 3.58 9.66 -27.84
N ASP A 176 3.22 10.00 -26.59
CA ASP A 176 4.02 10.85 -25.65
C ASP A 176 3.19 11.62 -24.58
N GLY A 177 1.86 11.58 -24.58
CA GLY A 177 1.07 12.53 -23.76
C GLY A 177 1.01 12.26 -22.25
N MET A 178 1.12 11.00 -21.80
CA MET A 178 0.97 10.62 -20.40
C MET A 178 2.27 9.97 -19.92
N LEU A 179 2.97 10.65 -19.01
CA LEU A 179 4.18 10.11 -18.39
C LEU A 179 3.77 9.10 -17.34
N ALA A 180 3.64 7.83 -17.74
CA ALA A 180 3.35 6.76 -16.81
C ALA A 180 4.43 6.72 -15.71
N ASN A 181 4.00 6.71 -14.45
CA ASN A 181 4.89 6.66 -13.30
C ASN A 181 4.66 5.42 -12.44
N ALA A 182 3.70 4.56 -12.78
CA ALA A 182 3.34 3.41 -11.98
C ALA A 182 2.97 2.21 -12.88
N GLU A 183 3.21 1.01 -12.37
CA GLU A 183 2.65 -0.22 -12.91
C GLU A 183 1.58 -0.74 -11.94
N ILE A 184 0.41 -1.13 -12.45
CA ILE A 184 -0.64 -1.75 -11.64
C ILE A 184 -0.31 -3.23 -11.47
N CYS A 185 -0.16 -3.72 -10.26
CA CYS A 185 0.16 -5.11 -10.00
C CYS A 185 -1.13 -5.95 -9.83
N THR A 186 -1.93 -5.59 -8.84
CA THR A 186 -3.17 -6.30 -8.49
C THR A 186 -4.27 -5.34 -8.06
N VAL A 187 -5.52 -5.76 -8.24
CA VAL A 187 -6.70 -5.07 -7.73
C VAL A 187 -7.52 -6.08 -6.95
N ASP A 188 -7.76 -5.81 -5.67
CA ASP A 188 -8.67 -6.58 -4.84
C ASP A 188 -10.03 -5.89 -4.75
N GLN A 189 -11.02 -6.42 -5.47
CA GLN A 189 -12.36 -5.84 -5.55
C GLN A 189 -13.15 -6.07 -4.25
N TYR A 190 -12.70 -6.99 -3.39
CA TYR A 190 -13.29 -7.18 -2.07
C TYR A 190 -13.14 -5.94 -1.17
N LEU A 191 -12.12 -5.12 -1.42
CA LEU A 191 -11.88 -3.90 -0.65
C LEU A 191 -12.90 -2.80 -0.99
N ASN A 192 -13.57 -2.88 -2.14
CA ASN A 192 -14.49 -1.85 -2.62
C ASN A 192 -15.70 -2.44 -3.40
N PRO A 193 -16.54 -3.27 -2.76
CA PRO A 193 -17.63 -3.97 -3.45
C PRO A 193 -18.72 -3.01 -3.97
N THR A 194 -18.94 -1.89 -3.28
CA THR A 194 -19.91 -0.85 -3.69
C THR A 194 -19.51 -0.20 -5.01
N MET A 195 -18.21 -0.01 -5.23
CA MET A 195 -17.64 0.76 -6.36
C MET A 195 -17.45 -0.11 -7.60
N THR A 196 -16.97 -1.33 -7.37
CA THR A 196 -16.69 -2.30 -8.43
C THR A 196 -17.97 -2.99 -8.91
N HIS A 197 -19.09 -2.76 -8.21
CA HIS A 197 -20.39 -3.41 -8.42
C HIS A 197 -20.31 -4.95 -8.43
N VAL A 198 -19.28 -5.50 -7.79
CA VAL A 198 -19.09 -6.94 -7.60
C VAL A 198 -18.90 -7.22 -6.13
N LYS A 199 -19.54 -8.30 -5.64
CA LYS A 199 -19.46 -8.69 -4.22
C LYS A 199 -18.04 -9.06 -3.79
N SER A 200 -17.27 -9.63 -4.70
CA SER A 200 -15.89 -10.06 -4.51
C SER A 200 -15.28 -10.38 -5.86
N GLY A 201 -13.98 -10.17 -6.00
CA GLY A 201 -13.22 -10.50 -7.20
C GLY A 201 -11.83 -9.88 -7.13
N HIS A 202 -11.02 -10.13 -8.14
CA HIS A 202 -9.71 -9.53 -8.24
C HIS A 202 -9.29 -9.46 -9.71
N SER A 203 -8.35 -8.56 -9.98
CA SER A 203 -7.67 -8.47 -11.27
C SER A 203 -6.17 -8.58 -11.04
N VAL A 204 -5.50 -9.39 -11.86
CA VAL A 204 -4.04 -9.47 -11.91
C VAL A 204 -3.62 -8.91 -13.25
N TYR A 205 -2.78 -7.88 -13.23
CA TYR A 205 -2.35 -7.19 -14.44
C TYR A 205 -0.99 -7.69 -14.85
N ASN A 206 -0.85 -8.13 -16.11
CA ASN A 206 0.47 -8.34 -16.68
C ASN A 206 1.04 -6.97 -17.10
N ALA A 207 1.42 -6.17 -16.10
CA ALA A 207 1.87 -4.81 -16.29
C ALA A 207 3.10 -4.77 -17.20
N LYS A 208 3.05 -3.85 -18.14
CA LYS A 208 4.18 -3.51 -19.01
C LYS A 208 4.57 -2.08 -18.73
N SER A 209 5.84 -1.77 -18.93
CA SER A 209 6.35 -0.39 -18.88
C SER A 209 5.68 0.54 -19.90
N THR A 210 4.94 0.00 -20.88
CA THR A 210 4.15 0.73 -21.87
C THR A 210 2.71 1.02 -21.42
N ASP A 211 2.27 0.43 -20.31
CA ASP A 211 0.91 0.63 -19.80
C ASP A 211 0.80 2.03 -19.21
N ARG A 212 -0.25 2.75 -19.61
CA ARG A 212 -0.50 4.11 -19.15
C ARG A 212 -1.12 4.07 -17.77
N ASN A 213 -0.31 4.24 -16.73
CA ASN A 213 -0.82 4.49 -15.38
C ASN A 213 -0.06 5.63 -14.72
N TYR A 214 -0.82 6.58 -14.19
CA TYR A 214 -0.29 7.70 -13.42
C TYR A 214 -0.93 7.68 -12.05
N CYS A 215 -0.13 7.41 -11.03
CA CYS A 215 -0.56 7.40 -9.64
C CYS A 215 0.10 8.55 -8.88
N THR A 216 -0.69 9.32 -8.15
CA THR A 216 -0.21 10.35 -7.24
C THR A 216 -0.95 10.22 -5.92
N GLY A 217 -0.23 10.31 -4.82
CA GLY A 217 -0.85 10.34 -3.51
C GLY A 217 -0.20 11.32 -2.57
N PHE A 218 -0.64 11.26 -1.33
CA PHE A 218 -0.18 12.12 -0.24
C PHE A 218 -0.42 11.40 1.08
N ALA A 219 0.28 11.83 2.11
CA ALA A 219 0.15 11.32 3.46
C ALA A 219 -0.02 12.48 4.44
N TRP A 220 -0.56 12.19 5.63
CA TRP A 220 -0.80 13.20 6.66
C TRP A 220 -0.49 12.72 8.07
N GLU A 221 -0.17 13.68 8.93
CA GLU A 221 0.15 13.43 10.33
C GLU A 221 -1.08 13.05 11.15
N SER A 222 -0.87 12.35 12.26
CA SER A 222 -1.95 11.97 13.17
C SER A 222 -2.47 13.14 14.01
N ASP A 223 -1.67 14.20 14.17
CA ASP A 223 -2.09 15.44 14.79
C ASP A 223 -3.13 16.15 13.90
N ALA A 224 -4.34 16.28 14.41
CA ALA A 224 -5.47 16.95 13.74
C ALA A 224 -5.23 18.45 13.50
N THR A 225 -4.25 19.05 14.18
CA THR A 225 -3.86 20.46 14.00
C THR A 225 -2.70 20.64 13.04
N SER A 226 -2.06 19.55 12.61
CA SER A 226 -1.03 19.61 11.57
C SER A 226 -1.63 20.12 10.25
N VAL A 227 -0.81 20.78 9.44
CA VAL A 227 -1.25 21.29 8.13
C VAL A 227 -1.65 20.12 7.23
N SER A 228 -0.86 19.04 7.23
CA SER A 228 -1.10 17.88 6.37
C SER A 228 -2.44 17.20 6.67
N ASN A 229 -2.85 17.12 7.94
CA ASN A 229 -4.13 16.54 8.35
C ASN A 229 -5.29 17.53 8.13
N THR A 230 -5.14 18.77 8.60
CA THR A 230 -6.16 19.82 8.45
C THR A 230 -6.57 20.04 7.00
N PHE A 231 -5.61 19.97 6.08
CA PHE A 231 -5.83 20.19 4.65
C PHE A 231 -5.83 18.91 3.82
N ALA A 232 -5.98 17.73 4.43
CA ALA A 232 -6.01 16.45 3.70
C ALA A 232 -7.10 16.42 2.60
N GLY A 233 -8.28 17.01 2.86
CA GLY A 233 -9.35 17.13 1.85
C GLY A 233 -8.97 18.07 0.70
N ASN A 234 -8.27 19.18 0.98
CA ASN A 234 -7.77 20.08 -0.05
C ASN A 234 -6.71 19.39 -0.92
N THR A 235 -5.81 18.62 -0.30
CA THR A 235 -4.79 17.85 -1.01
C THR A 235 -5.44 16.78 -1.90
N LEU A 236 -6.48 16.09 -1.41
CA LEU A 236 -7.27 15.17 -2.24
C LEU A 236 -7.89 15.85 -3.45
N LEU A 237 -8.56 16.99 -3.24
CA LEU A 237 -9.17 17.76 -4.32
C LEU A 237 -8.11 18.21 -5.34
N TYR A 238 -6.95 18.65 -4.86
CA TYR A 238 -5.85 19.06 -5.71
C TYR A 238 -5.32 17.91 -6.56
N VAL A 239 -4.90 16.81 -5.92
CA VAL A 239 -4.32 15.63 -6.59
C VAL A 239 -5.29 15.04 -7.60
N SER A 240 -6.59 14.95 -7.25
CA SER A 240 -7.59 14.34 -8.12
C SER A 240 -8.10 15.26 -9.23
N MET A 241 -8.57 16.46 -8.89
CA MET A 241 -9.31 17.31 -9.81
C MET A 241 -8.48 18.47 -10.36
N ILE A 242 -7.66 19.13 -9.55
CA ILE A 242 -6.96 20.35 -9.98
C ILE A 242 -5.73 20.03 -10.82
N ASP A 243 -4.83 19.21 -10.29
CA ASP A 243 -3.60 18.84 -10.98
C ASP A 243 -3.87 17.78 -12.05
N SER A 244 -4.46 16.65 -11.66
CA SER A 244 -4.66 15.52 -12.59
C SER A 244 -5.75 15.81 -13.62
N LEU A 245 -7.00 16.01 -13.21
CA LEU A 245 -8.10 16.22 -14.17
C LEU A 245 -7.93 17.52 -14.95
N VAL A 246 -7.82 18.68 -14.29
CA VAL A 246 -7.82 19.97 -14.98
C VAL A 246 -6.44 20.34 -15.55
N GLY A 247 -5.36 20.13 -14.79
CA GLY A 247 -4.01 20.48 -15.21
C GLY A 247 -3.44 19.55 -16.27
N LYS A 248 -3.68 18.24 -16.14
CA LYS A 248 -3.07 17.19 -16.97
C LYS A 248 -4.07 16.42 -17.85
N ASN A 249 -5.38 16.70 -17.75
CA ASN A 249 -6.44 15.99 -18.45
C ASN A 249 -6.51 14.49 -18.11
N TYR A 250 -6.00 14.06 -16.96
CA TYR A 250 -6.00 12.65 -16.54
C TYR A 250 -7.39 12.20 -16.11
N VAL A 251 -7.80 11.05 -16.62
CA VAL A 251 -9.13 10.46 -16.47
C VAL A 251 -9.06 8.94 -16.46
N LYS A 252 -10.20 8.31 -16.15
CA LYS A 252 -10.43 6.86 -16.06
C LYS A 252 -9.66 6.20 -14.92
N SER A 253 -10.39 5.43 -14.12
CA SER A 253 -9.80 4.60 -13.08
C SER A 253 -9.24 3.30 -13.67
N VAL A 254 -8.36 2.68 -12.90
CA VAL A 254 -7.91 1.31 -13.15
C VAL A 254 -9.13 0.38 -13.17
N PRO A 255 -9.29 -0.50 -14.18
CA PRO A 255 -10.48 -1.35 -14.28
C PRO A 255 -10.73 -2.16 -13.01
N GLY A 256 -11.93 -2.04 -12.43
CA GLY A 256 -12.26 -2.75 -11.19
C GLY A 256 -11.63 -2.15 -9.92
N ALA A 257 -11.08 -0.94 -9.99
CA ALA A 257 -10.63 -0.18 -8.84
C ALA A 257 -11.28 1.22 -8.82
N PRO A 258 -11.36 1.86 -7.65
CA PRO A 258 -11.68 3.27 -7.58
C PRO A 258 -10.62 4.15 -8.27
N LEU A 259 -11.01 5.37 -8.62
CA LEU A 259 -10.11 6.39 -9.17
C LEU A 259 -9.16 6.91 -8.08
N CYS A 260 -9.69 7.17 -6.89
CA CYS A 260 -8.93 7.56 -5.71
C CYS A 260 -9.52 6.92 -4.45
N GLY A 261 -8.70 6.76 -3.41
CA GLY A 261 -9.10 6.19 -2.13
C GLY A 261 -7.96 6.27 -1.12
N CYS A 262 -8.21 5.86 0.14
CA CYS A 262 -7.13 5.49 1.05
C CYS A 262 -6.23 4.46 0.35
N VAL A 263 -4.91 4.52 0.55
CA VAL A 263 -3.97 3.63 -0.16
C VAL A 263 -4.32 2.16 0.07
N GLU A 264 -4.75 1.79 1.26
CA GLU A 264 -5.18 0.44 1.63
C GLU A 264 -6.46 -0.06 0.91
N LYS A 265 -7.15 0.84 0.22
CA LYS A 265 -8.33 0.57 -0.63
C LYS A 265 -8.05 0.80 -2.11
N MET A 266 -6.83 1.15 -2.47
CA MET A 266 -6.40 1.36 -3.86
C MET A 266 -5.73 0.11 -4.42
N PRO A 267 -5.52 0.02 -5.75
CA PRO A 267 -4.73 -1.04 -6.36
C PRO A 267 -3.32 -1.11 -5.75
N GLN A 268 -2.75 -2.30 -5.74
CA GLN A 268 -1.34 -2.47 -5.50
C GLN A 268 -0.57 -2.02 -6.74
N VAL A 269 0.38 -1.08 -6.57
CA VAL A 269 1.16 -0.47 -7.66
C VAL A 269 2.65 -0.45 -7.31
N THR A 270 3.52 -0.26 -8.31
CA THR A 270 4.96 -0.14 -8.04
C THR A 270 5.31 1.11 -7.24
N LYS A 271 4.76 2.27 -7.61
CA LYS A 271 5.01 3.54 -6.93
C LYS A 271 3.90 4.54 -7.25
N ALA A 272 3.95 5.68 -6.57
CA ALA A 272 3.14 6.84 -6.86
C ALA A 272 3.96 8.12 -6.63
N ASP A 273 3.72 9.15 -7.45
CA ASP A 273 4.21 10.50 -7.15
C ASP A 273 3.60 10.99 -5.84
N CYS A 274 4.22 11.98 -5.23
CA CYS A 274 3.83 12.48 -3.92
C CYS A 274 3.60 13.99 -3.94
N VAL A 275 2.48 14.41 -3.36
CA VAL A 275 2.19 15.79 -3.03
C VAL A 275 2.10 15.93 -1.52
N GLN A 276 2.64 17.02 -0.99
CA GLN A 276 2.58 17.37 0.43
C GLN A 276 2.03 18.78 0.63
N ALA A 277 1.39 18.97 1.78
CA ALA A 277 0.78 20.23 2.18
C ALA A 277 1.69 21.00 3.12
N TRP A 278 1.89 22.28 2.79
CA TRP A 278 2.62 23.25 3.57
C TRP A 278 1.71 24.42 3.91
N GLU A 279 1.87 24.97 5.12
CA GLU A 279 1.31 26.28 5.38
C GLU A 279 1.93 27.29 4.41
N GLY A 280 1.20 28.35 4.12
CA GLY A 280 1.69 29.37 3.22
C GLY A 280 0.88 30.64 3.33
N TYR A 281 1.43 31.73 2.82
CA TYR A 281 0.91 33.07 3.02
C TYR A 281 1.09 33.89 1.75
N SER A 282 0.09 34.70 1.43
CA SER A 282 0.11 35.65 0.33
C SER A 282 0.18 37.06 0.89
N PHE A 283 1.18 37.83 0.47
CA PHE A 283 1.38 39.23 0.80
C PHE A 283 1.02 40.07 -0.42
N ASP A 284 -0.17 40.63 -0.43
CA ASP A 284 -0.76 41.33 -1.56
C ASP A 284 -0.76 42.85 -1.31
N TYR A 285 0.05 43.58 -2.08
CA TYR A 285 0.12 45.04 -1.99
C TYR A 285 -0.63 45.70 -3.15
N ASP A 286 -1.70 46.43 -2.86
CA ASP A 286 -2.55 47.07 -3.88
C ASP A 286 -2.06 48.46 -4.33
N GLY A 287 -0.91 48.91 -3.82
CA GLY A 287 -0.40 50.27 -4.02
C GLY A 287 -0.66 51.22 -2.85
N SER A 288 -1.51 50.84 -1.91
CA SER A 288 -1.90 51.63 -0.74
C SER A 288 -1.85 50.85 0.57
N SER A 289 -2.21 49.56 0.56
CA SER A 289 -2.28 48.71 1.73
C SER A 289 -1.72 47.32 1.43
N LEU A 290 -1.07 46.73 2.43
CA LEU A 290 -0.57 45.35 2.39
C LEU A 290 -1.58 44.45 3.08
N THR A 291 -2.14 43.50 2.35
CA THR A 291 -3.02 42.46 2.89
C THR A 291 -2.25 41.16 2.97
N VAL A 292 -2.37 40.45 4.09
CA VAL A 292 -1.78 39.11 4.27
C VAL A 292 -2.89 38.10 4.44
N THR A 293 -2.88 37.05 3.62
CA THR A 293 -3.88 35.98 3.68
C THR A 293 -3.21 34.62 3.77
N TYR A 294 -3.76 33.73 4.59
CA TYR A 294 -3.39 32.32 4.58
C TYR A 294 -3.64 31.73 3.19
N LYS A 295 -2.65 30.99 2.68
CA LYS A 295 -2.69 30.36 1.37
C LYS A 295 -1.90 29.06 1.41
N LEU A 296 -2.61 27.95 1.54
CA LEU A 296 -2.11 26.59 1.45
C LEU A 296 -1.18 26.44 0.25
N ALA A 297 0.02 25.94 0.50
CA ALA A 297 0.97 25.56 -0.53
C ALA A 297 0.96 24.03 -0.67
N LEU A 298 0.79 23.55 -1.91
CA LEU A 298 0.87 22.13 -2.24
C LEU A 298 2.05 21.93 -3.17
N GLU A 299 2.98 21.08 -2.77
CA GLU A 299 4.23 20.87 -3.49
C GLU A 299 4.54 19.39 -3.68
N ASP A 300 5.32 19.10 -4.73
CA ASP A 300 5.95 17.80 -4.92
C ASP A 300 6.85 17.46 -3.72
N CYS A 301 6.81 16.22 -3.26
CA CYS A 301 7.59 15.76 -2.11
C CYS A 301 9.11 15.70 -2.39
N GLY A 302 9.53 15.76 -3.65
CA GLY A 302 10.89 15.54 -4.13
C GLY A 302 11.25 14.05 -4.28
N THR A 303 10.38 13.16 -3.80
CA THR A 303 10.48 11.70 -3.85
C THR A 303 9.10 11.10 -4.12
N ASP A 304 9.04 9.80 -4.40
CA ASP A 304 7.76 9.07 -4.46
C ASP A 304 7.08 8.99 -3.08
N LEU A 305 5.81 8.58 -3.08
CA LEU A 305 4.96 8.52 -1.90
C LEU A 305 5.50 7.59 -0.81
N MET A 306 6.02 6.42 -1.19
CA MET A 306 6.55 5.45 -0.21
C MET A 306 7.80 6.03 0.46
N SER A 307 8.74 6.56 -0.34
CA SER A 307 9.96 7.20 0.17
C SER A 307 9.65 8.40 1.07
N HIS A 308 8.68 9.23 0.70
CA HIS A 308 8.25 10.35 1.52
C HIS A 308 7.62 9.87 2.85
N TYR A 309 6.74 8.88 2.77
CA TYR A 309 6.06 8.30 3.93
C TYR A 309 7.06 7.76 4.96
N GLU A 310 8.10 7.04 4.51
CA GLU A 310 9.19 6.56 5.38
C GLU A 310 10.03 7.70 5.97
N ALA A 311 10.38 8.69 5.16
CA ALA A 311 11.25 9.81 5.57
C ALA A 311 10.54 10.82 6.49
N SER A 312 9.20 10.85 6.46
CA SER A 312 8.38 11.81 7.19
C SER A 312 8.54 11.75 8.71
N GLY A 313 8.85 10.56 9.26
CA GLY A 313 9.05 10.34 10.69
C GLY A 313 7.79 10.38 11.56
N PHE A 314 6.60 10.56 10.98
CA PHE A 314 5.33 10.61 11.72
C PHE A 314 4.44 9.37 11.54
N HIS A 315 4.97 8.30 10.96
CA HIS A 315 4.33 6.99 10.84
C HIS A 315 5.11 5.92 11.61
N SER A 316 4.40 4.97 12.21
CA SER A 316 4.99 3.83 12.90
C SER A 316 5.66 2.88 11.91
N THR A 317 6.56 2.01 12.41
CA THR A 317 7.18 0.99 11.57
C THR A 317 6.15 0.02 11.00
N GLU A 318 5.07 -0.26 11.74
CA GLU A 318 3.94 -1.08 11.30
C GLU A 318 3.18 -0.41 10.15
N GLU A 319 2.83 0.88 10.29
CA GLU A 319 2.19 1.66 9.22
C GLU A 319 3.03 1.65 7.94
N VAL A 320 4.34 1.91 8.06
CA VAL A 320 5.30 1.86 6.94
C VAL A 320 5.32 0.47 6.27
N ASN A 321 5.39 -0.60 7.06
CA ASN A 321 5.40 -1.96 6.52
C ASN A 321 4.08 -2.35 5.85
N SER A 322 2.95 -1.86 6.38
CA SER A 322 1.64 -2.05 5.76
C SER A 322 1.54 -1.31 4.42
N LEU A 323 2.06 -0.08 4.32
CA LEU A 323 2.03 0.68 3.06
C LEU A 323 2.82 0.00 1.93
N LYS A 324 3.93 -0.67 2.24
CA LYS A 324 4.73 -1.47 1.28
C LYS A 324 3.95 -2.58 0.60
N SER A 325 2.87 -3.06 1.22
CA SER A 325 2.00 -4.05 0.58
C SER A 325 1.16 -3.46 -0.55
N TYR A 326 1.03 -2.14 -0.63
CA TYR A 326 0.29 -1.42 -1.67
C TYR A 326 1.21 -0.67 -2.64
N LEU A 327 2.37 -0.19 -2.17
CA LEU A 327 3.43 0.44 -2.98
C LEU A 327 4.67 -0.46 -2.98
N VAL A 328 4.78 -1.34 -3.98
CA VAL A 328 5.70 -2.50 -3.91
C VAL A 328 7.11 -2.22 -4.42
N GLY A 329 7.35 -1.06 -5.02
CA GLY A 329 8.60 -0.68 -5.67
C GLY A 329 8.69 -1.15 -7.13
N ASP A 330 9.50 -0.43 -7.92
CA ASP A 330 9.73 -0.75 -9.34
C ASP A 330 10.34 -2.14 -9.50
N GLY A 331 9.83 -2.93 -10.46
CA GLY A 331 10.31 -4.28 -10.74
C GLY A 331 9.73 -5.38 -9.85
N ASN A 332 8.98 -5.03 -8.80
CA ASN A 332 8.44 -6.00 -7.83
C ASN A 332 6.99 -6.41 -8.10
N CYS A 333 6.35 -5.91 -9.18
CA CYS A 333 4.96 -6.26 -9.48
C CYS A 333 4.73 -7.78 -9.64
N VAL A 334 5.68 -8.52 -10.22
CA VAL A 334 5.52 -9.98 -10.38
C VAL A 334 5.50 -10.68 -9.04
N GLU A 335 6.46 -10.37 -8.16
CA GLU A 335 6.51 -10.91 -6.79
C GLU A 335 5.25 -10.56 -6.02
N ALA A 336 4.84 -9.30 -6.07
CA ALA A 336 3.63 -8.81 -5.41
C ALA A 336 2.35 -9.52 -5.90
N GLN A 337 2.26 -9.78 -7.20
CA GLN A 337 1.15 -10.55 -7.77
C GLN A 337 1.18 -12.01 -7.33
N ASP A 338 2.36 -12.61 -7.24
CA ASP A 338 2.52 -14.00 -6.81
C ASP A 338 2.17 -14.14 -5.32
N ASP A 339 2.59 -13.19 -4.48
CA ASP A 339 2.20 -13.11 -3.07
C ASP A 339 0.69 -12.89 -2.90
N PHE A 340 0.09 -12.02 -3.72
CA PHE A 340 -1.36 -11.82 -3.72
C PHE A 340 -2.11 -13.10 -4.08
N ILE A 341 -1.71 -13.78 -5.17
CA ILE A 341 -2.33 -15.02 -5.60
C ILE A 341 -2.09 -16.14 -4.57
N ALA A 342 -0.90 -16.24 -4.00
CA ALA A 342 -0.56 -17.23 -2.99
C ALA A 342 -1.35 -16.99 -1.69
N SER A 343 -1.50 -15.75 -1.24
CA SER A 343 -2.26 -15.43 -0.03
C SER A 343 -3.76 -15.65 -0.20
N LYS A 344 -4.34 -15.35 -1.37
CA LYS A 344 -5.78 -15.47 -1.64
C LYS A 344 -6.22 -16.86 -2.09
N TYR A 345 -5.40 -17.53 -2.91
CA TYR A 345 -5.75 -18.77 -3.61
C TYR A 345 -4.78 -19.91 -3.36
N GLN A 346 -3.63 -19.63 -2.73
CA GLN A 346 -2.58 -20.61 -2.48
C GLN A 346 -2.03 -21.20 -3.80
N LEU A 347 -2.03 -20.41 -4.87
CA LEU A 347 -1.46 -20.75 -6.18
C LEU A 347 -0.14 -19.99 -6.41
N VAL A 348 0.77 -20.57 -7.19
CA VAL A 348 2.08 -19.96 -7.55
C VAL A 348 2.18 -19.88 -9.07
N ARG A 349 2.52 -18.70 -9.61
CA ARG A 349 2.65 -18.46 -11.06
C ARG A 349 3.84 -19.22 -11.64
N GLY A 350 3.66 -19.78 -12.83
CA GLY A 350 4.68 -20.57 -13.51
C GLY A 350 4.88 -21.99 -12.94
N GLY A 351 4.17 -22.33 -11.86
CA GLY A 351 4.03 -23.67 -11.28
C GLY A 351 5.14 -24.66 -11.62
N THR A 352 6.34 -24.46 -11.09
CA THR A 352 7.14 -25.62 -10.71
C THR A 352 6.44 -26.29 -9.54
N ASN A 353 6.31 -27.61 -9.65
CA ASN A 353 5.59 -28.41 -8.69
C ASN A 353 6.20 -28.19 -7.30
N ILE A 354 5.40 -28.16 -6.24
CA ILE A 354 5.88 -28.24 -4.84
C ILE A 354 6.84 -29.43 -4.61
N PHE A 355 6.75 -30.46 -5.45
CA PHE A 355 7.64 -31.62 -5.48
C PHE A 355 8.94 -31.40 -6.24
N ASP A 356 9.11 -30.31 -7.00
CA ASP A 356 10.40 -29.95 -7.60
C ASP A 356 11.43 -29.57 -6.51
N SER A 357 10.96 -29.26 -5.30
CA SER A 357 11.80 -29.05 -4.10
C SER A 357 11.98 -30.29 -3.23
N VAL A 358 11.24 -31.38 -3.51
CA VAL A 358 11.35 -32.64 -2.76
C VAL A 358 12.15 -33.62 -3.61
N ASP A 359 13.37 -33.89 -3.17
CA ASP A 359 14.20 -34.92 -3.76
C ASP A 359 13.57 -36.31 -3.54
N LEU A 360 12.87 -36.83 -4.57
CA LEU A 360 12.18 -38.13 -4.51
C LEU A 360 13.12 -39.33 -4.58
N GLU A 361 14.39 -39.12 -4.91
CA GLU A 361 15.41 -40.15 -4.74
C GLU A 361 15.72 -40.36 -3.25
N LYS A 362 15.49 -39.33 -2.43
CA LYS A 362 15.73 -39.32 -0.99
C LYS A 362 14.48 -39.49 -0.14
N TRP A 363 13.31 -39.12 -0.63
CA TRP A 363 12.05 -39.12 0.12
C TRP A 363 10.99 -39.98 -0.56
N GLU A 364 10.44 -40.95 0.17
CA GLU A 364 9.28 -41.75 -0.27
C GLU A 364 7.99 -41.13 0.27
N PRO A 365 7.04 -40.73 -0.58
CA PRO A 365 5.73 -40.23 -0.13
C PRO A 365 4.89 -41.36 0.48
N VAL A 366 4.26 -41.10 1.63
CA VAL A 366 3.43 -42.09 2.35
C VAL A 366 2.00 -41.63 2.60
N TYR A 367 1.75 -40.32 2.58
CA TYR A 367 0.42 -39.73 2.70
C TYR A 367 0.42 -38.32 2.10
N SER A 368 -0.69 -37.95 1.47
CA SER A 368 -0.96 -36.60 0.99
C SER A 368 -2.42 -36.23 1.15
N ARG A 369 -2.70 -34.93 1.27
CA ARG A 369 -4.06 -34.36 1.30
C ARG A 369 -4.04 -32.93 0.78
N GLY A 370 -5.18 -32.51 0.24
CA GLY A 370 -5.42 -31.13 -0.17
C GLY A 370 -4.58 -30.75 -1.38
N LEU A 371 -3.96 -29.58 -1.36
CA LEU A 371 -3.08 -29.10 -2.43
C LEU A 371 -1.87 -30.00 -2.69
N LEU A 372 -1.52 -30.89 -1.75
CA LEU A 372 -0.38 -31.79 -1.89
C LEU A 372 -0.78 -33.18 -2.42
N ASP A 373 -2.05 -33.41 -2.80
CA ASP A 373 -2.60 -34.72 -3.22
C ASP A 373 -2.29 -35.12 -4.69
N TYR A 374 -1.31 -34.47 -5.33
CA TYR A 374 -1.03 -34.61 -6.76
C TYR A 374 -0.28 -35.91 -7.16
N TYR A 375 0.18 -36.76 -6.23
CA TYR A 375 0.86 -38.04 -6.56
C TYR A 375 -0.04 -39.12 -7.22
N GLY A 376 -1.22 -38.75 -7.73
CA GLY A 376 -2.25 -39.70 -8.12
C GLY A 376 -2.71 -40.51 -6.90
N PRO A 377 -3.47 -41.61 -7.07
CA PRO A 377 -3.82 -42.49 -5.98
C PRO A 377 -2.57 -43.26 -5.53
N THR A 378 -1.58 -42.58 -4.93
CA THR A 378 -0.67 -43.25 -4.01
C THR A 378 -1.57 -43.70 -2.87
N PRO A 379 -1.81 -45.02 -2.70
CA PRO A 379 -2.64 -45.48 -1.61
C PRO A 379 -2.01 -44.91 -0.34
N TYR A 380 -2.81 -44.24 0.49
CA TYR A 380 -2.42 -43.96 1.88
C TYR A 380 -1.68 -45.19 2.39
N ALA A 381 -0.38 -45.02 2.68
CA ALA A 381 0.42 -46.15 3.08
C ALA A 381 -0.30 -46.82 4.24
N THR A 382 -0.54 -48.12 4.12
CA THR A 382 -0.96 -48.89 5.28
C THR A 382 0.12 -48.78 6.35
N ASN A 383 -0.23 -48.96 7.62
CA ASN A 383 0.77 -48.95 8.69
C ASN A 383 1.94 -49.92 8.39
N ASP A 384 1.66 -51.09 7.79
CA ASP A 384 2.70 -52.06 7.42
C ASP A 384 3.66 -51.51 6.35
N GLN A 385 3.14 -50.83 5.33
CA GLN A 385 3.96 -50.19 4.29
C GLN A 385 4.78 -49.05 4.87
N PHE A 386 4.17 -48.20 5.70
CA PHE A 386 4.85 -47.13 6.40
C PHE A 386 5.98 -47.68 7.29
N MET A 387 5.69 -48.70 8.10
CA MET A 387 6.67 -49.32 8.98
C MET A 387 7.79 -50.02 8.20
N ALA A 388 7.52 -50.60 7.03
CA ALA A 388 8.55 -51.17 6.18
C ALA A 388 9.53 -50.09 5.68
N LEU A 389 9.00 -48.97 5.18
CA LEU A 389 9.80 -47.82 4.75
C LEU A 389 10.56 -47.20 5.92
N PHE A 390 9.89 -46.99 7.05
CA PHE A 390 10.47 -46.39 8.24
C PHE A 390 11.56 -47.28 8.86
N ASN A 391 11.38 -48.61 8.85
CA ASN A 391 12.40 -49.55 9.28
C ASN A 391 13.59 -49.65 8.29
N ALA A 392 13.38 -49.35 7.00
CA ALA A 392 14.45 -49.23 6.02
C ALA A 392 15.19 -47.88 6.08
N SER A 393 14.53 -46.81 6.51
CA SER A 393 15.11 -45.46 6.63
C SER A 393 16.42 -45.49 7.42
N PRO A 394 17.53 -44.96 6.89
CA PRO A 394 18.82 -45.02 7.53
C PRO A 394 18.86 -44.21 8.83
N ASN A 395 18.15 -43.07 8.88
CA ASN A 395 18.17 -42.17 10.01
C ASN A 395 16.83 -42.13 10.77
N LYS A 396 15.83 -42.91 10.40
CA LYS A 396 14.50 -42.92 11.03
C LYS A 396 13.83 -41.54 11.03
N VAL A 397 13.87 -40.87 9.89
CA VAL A 397 13.31 -39.53 9.70
C VAL A 397 12.01 -39.58 8.90
N VAL A 398 10.98 -38.93 9.45
CA VAL A 398 9.72 -38.62 8.75
C VAL A 398 9.68 -37.11 8.51
N ARG A 399 9.46 -36.70 7.27
CA ARG A 399 9.28 -35.29 6.90
C ARG A 399 7.80 -35.00 6.71
N ARG A 400 7.35 -33.86 7.23
CA ARG A 400 6.02 -33.30 6.98
C ARG A 400 6.15 -31.97 6.29
N ILE A 401 5.46 -31.81 5.16
CA ILE A 401 5.25 -30.51 4.52
C ILE A 401 3.79 -30.11 4.73
N CYS A 402 3.54 -28.87 5.13
CA CYS A 402 2.19 -28.32 5.30
C CYS A 402 2.11 -26.91 4.71
N LYS A 403 1.33 -26.73 3.64
CA LYS A 403 1.21 -25.41 2.97
C LYS A 403 0.18 -24.49 3.60
N SER A 404 -0.81 -25.07 4.26
CA SER A 404 -1.85 -24.35 4.97
C SER A 404 -1.45 -23.94 6.40
N CYS A 405 -0.35 -24.48 6.93
CA CYS A 405 0.14 -24.22 8.27
C CYS A 405 0.92 -22.89 8.36
N PHE A 406 1.15 -22.42 9.59
CA PHE A 406 2.08 -21.31 9.84
C PHE A 406 3.47 -21.61 9.30
N LYS A 407 4.22 -20.57 8.92
CA LYS A 407 5.57 -20.69 8.36
C LYS A 407 6.52 -21.52 9.23
N SER A 408 6.39 -21.45 10.55
CA SER A 408 7.17 -22.24 11.50
C SER A 408 6.89 -23.75 11.44
N HIS A 409 5.75 -24.16 10.87
CA HIS A 409 5.26 -25.53 10.78
C HIS A 409 5.11 -26.01 9.33
N SER A 410 5.63 -25.24 8.36
CA SER A 410 5.45 -25.56 6.95
C SER A 410 6.32 -26.73 6.48
N ASP A 411 7.42 -27.01 7.18
CA ASP A 411 8.32 -28.14 6.92
C ASP A 411 8.92 -28.62 8.25
N ILE A 412 8.64 -29.85 8.65
CA ILE A 412 9.01 -30.40 9.95
C ILE A 412 9.62 -31.79 9.76
N TYR A 413 10.71 -32.07 10.48
CA TYR A 413 11.39 -33.35 10.47
C TYR A 413 11.25 -34.02 11.84
N TYR A 414 10.51 -35.13 11.89
CA TYR A 414 10.45 -36.04 13.03
C TYR A 414 11.60 -37.03 12.94
N LYS A 415 12.50 -37.01 13.92
CA LYS A 415 13.62 -37.93 14.04
C LYS A 415 13.38 -38.85 15.22
N ARG A 416 13.27 -40.16 14.98
CA ARG A 416 13.11 -41.14 16.06
C ARG A 416 14.45 -41.45 16.72
N LEU A 417 14.44 -41.53 18.05
CA LEU A 417 15.59 -41.84 18.91
C LEU A 417 15.55 -43.28 19.45
N THR A 418 14.34 -43.83 19.64
CA THR A 418 14.15 -45.19 20.21
C THR A 418 13.45 -46.12 19.22
N THR A 419 13.64 -47.43 19.34
CA THR A 419 12.88 -48.39 18.53
C THR A 419 11.38 -48.28 18.82
N VAL A 420 10.54 -48.31 17.78
CA VAL A 420 9.08 -48.35 17.94
C VAL A 420 8.69 -49.68 18.58
N PRO A 421 8.07 -49.69 19.77
CA PRO A 421 7.76 -50.94 20.47
C PRO A 421 6.68 -51.78 19.79
N ASN A 422 6.76 -53.11 19.91
CA ASN A 422 5.82 -54.04 19.27
C ASN A 422 4.36 -53.90 19.76
N ASN A 423 4.12 -53.27 20.91
CA ASN A 423 2.76 -53.00 21.40
C ASN A 423 2.10 -51.80 20.71
N VAL A 424 2.85 -50.98 19.98
CA VAL A 424 2.31 -49.91 19.12
C VAL A 424 1.90 -50.55 17.79
N THR A 425 0.63 -50.93 17.69
CA THR A 425 0.12 -51.68 16.53
C THR A 425 -0.12 -50.83 15.29
N ASP A 426 -0.33 -49.52 15.46
CA ASP A 426 -0.55 -48.57 14.37
C ASP A 426 0.19 -47.25 14.63
N PHE A 427 1.50 -47.26 14.38
CA PHE A 427 2.34 -46.08 14.59
C PHE A 427 2.07 -44.99 13.56
N PHE A 428 1.64 -45.35 12.35
CA PHE A 428 1.36 -44.36 11.31
C PHE A 428 0.17 -43.46 11.67
N SER A 429 -0.82 -43.99 12.39
CA SER A 429 -1.95 -43.22 12.91
C SER A 429 -1.52 -42.00 13.74
N TYR A 430 -0.35 -42.02 14.38
CA TYR A 430 0.13 -40.89 15.17
C TYR A 430 0.33 -39.64 14.31
N PHE A 431 0.79 -39.83 13.07
CA PHE A 431 1.02 -38.74 12.14
C PHE A 431 -0.28 -38.17 11.55
N LEU A 432 -1.32 -38.99 11.46
CA LEU A 432 -2.52 -38.69 10.70
C LEU A 432 -3.74 -38.33 11.58
N THR A 433 -4.00 -39.11 12.63
CA THR A 433 -5.24 -39.02 13.41
C THR A 433 -5.03 -38.87 14.90
N ASP A 434 -4.02 -39.49 15.52
CA ASP A 434 -3.96 -39.59 16.98
C ASP A 434 -2.53 -39.41 17.51
N TRP A 435 -2.11 -38.16 17.66
CA TRP A 435 -0.82 -37.82 18.24
C TRP A 435 -0.82 -38.08 19.74
N VAL A 436 -0.36 -39.27 20.14
CA VAL A 436 -0.39 -39.75 21.52
C VAL A 436 1.01 -39.80 22.16
N GLU A 437 1.04 -39.81 23.48
CA GLU A 437 2.27 -39.84 24.28
C GLU A 437 2.84 -41.25 24.47
N GLU A 438 2.04 -42.29 24.25
CA GLU A 438 2.44 -43.67 24.49
C GLU A 438 3.62 -44.05 23.58
N GLN A 439 4.81 -44.18 24.20
CA GLN A 439 6.08 -44.48 23.53
C GLN A 439 6.43 -43.47 22.43
N ASN A 440 5.99 -42.22 22.61
CA ASN A 440 6.19 -41.12 21.68
C ASN A 440 6.28 -39.80 22.46
N ILE A 441 7.35 -39.66 23.26
CA ILE A 441 7.64 -38.46 24.06
C ILE A 441 8.80 -37.66 23.44
N LEU A 442 8.62 -36.35 23.28
CA LEU A 442 9.63 -35.43 22.74
C LEU A 442 10.86 -35.41 23.66
N GLY A 443 12.06 -35.47 23.09
CA GLY A 443 13.33 -35.53 23.81
C GLY A 443 13.64 -36.89 24.46
N THR A 444 12.74 -37.87 24.35
CA THR A 444 12.94 -39.24 24.85
C THR A 444 12.87 -40.25 23.70
N ASP A 445 11.75 -40.25 22.98
CA ASP A 445 11.49 -41.17 21.88
C ASP A 445 11.76 -40.55 20.51
N PHE A 446 11.61 -39.24 20.40
CA PHE A 446 11.85 -38.48 19.18
C PHE A 446 12.27 -37.05 19.46
N ASP A 447 12.88 -36.41 18.46
CA ASP A 447 13.08 -34.97 18.39
C ASP A 447 12.46 -34.39 17.11
N LEU A 448 12.09 -33.11 17.14
CA LEU A 448 11.63 -32.37 15.96
C LEU A 448 12.61 -31.28 15.58
N TYR A 449 12.74 -31.08 14.28
CA TYR A 449 13.61 -30.08 13.68
C TYR A 449 12.89 -29.36 12.53
N SER A 450 13.34 -28.14 12.25
CA SER A 450 12.87 -27.37 11.09
C SER A 450 13.79 -27.53 9.86
N SER A 451 14.85 -28.34 9.95
CA SER A 451 15.72 -28.68 8.82
C SER A 451 16.19 -30.13 8.89
N TYR A 452 16.39 -30.73 7.72
CA TYR A 452 16.87 -32.10 7.63
C TYR A 452 18.30 -32.27 8.15
N GLU A 453 19.19 -31.31 7.88
CA GLU A 453 20.58 -31.36 8.34
C GLU A 453 20.67 -31.34 9.87
N ALA A 454 19.85 -30.50 10.53
CA ALA A 454 19.79 -30.49 12.00
C ALA A 454 19.25 -31.82 12.55
N ALA A 455 18.28 -32.45 11.87
CA ALA A 455 17.76 -33.76 12.24
C ALA A 455 18.80 -34.89 12.09
N LEU A 456 19.71 -34.78 11.12
CA LEU A 456 20.82 -35.72 10.93
C LEU A 456 21.93 -35.53 11.97
N ASN A 457 22.29 -34.28 12.23
CA ASN A 457 23.37 -33.92 13.15
C ASN A 457 22.91 -33.91 14.62
N GLU A 458 21.60 -34.03 14.86
CA GLU A 458 20.96 -33.94 16.18
C GLU A 458 21.34 -32.65 16.93
N THR A 459 21.42 -31.54 16.20
CA THR A 459 21.87 -30.24 16.73
C THR A 459 20.97 -29.78 17.87
N ASP A 460 21.49 -29.73 19.10
CA ASP A 460 20.67 -29.45 20.29
C ASP A 460 19.94 -28.10 20.21
N TYR A 461 20.59 -27.07 19.68
CA TYR A 461 19.99 -25.74 19.54
C TYR A 461 18.74 -25.75 18.65
N ASP A 462 18.69 -26.65 17.66
CA ASP A 462 17.63 -26.73 16.66
C ASP A 462 16.48 -27.67 17.04
N LYS A 463 16.57 -28.32 18.21
CA LYS A 463 15.52 -29.18 18.74
C LYS A 463 14.33 -28.36 19.19
N TRP A 464 13.14 -28.75 18.74
CA TRP A 464 11.91 -28.20 19.30
C TRP A 464 11.78 -28.59 20.77
N ARG A 465 11.27 -27.67 21.59
CA ARG A 465 11.30 -27.79 23.06
C ARG A 465 9.94 -28.14 23.65
N TYR A 466 8.86 -28.09 22.88
CA TYR A 466 7.51 -28.32 23.38
C TYR A 466 6.68 -29.19 22.46
N CYS A 467 5.94 -30.12 23.06
CA CYS A 467 4.87 -30.91 22.46
C CYS A 467 3.80 -31.23 23.50
N ASN A 468 2.56 -31.39 23.05
CA ASN A 468 1.47 -32.00 23.81
C ASN A 468 0.81 -33.12 23.00
N TYR A 469 0.02 -33.97 23.66
CA TYR A 469 -0.42 -35.27 23.13
C TYR A 469 -1.82 -35.64 23.61
N ASN A 470 -2.41 -36.69 23.03
CA ASN A 470 -3.66 -37.33 23.45
C ASN A 470 -4.90 -36.46 23.22
N TYR A 471 -5.15 -36.06 21.96
CA TYR A 471 -6.43 -35.49 21.56
C TYR A 471 -7.00 -36.29 20.40
N ALA A 472 -8.16 -36.90 20.63
CA ALA A 472 -8.78 -37.81 19.66
C ALA A 472 -9.06 -37.12 18.32
N GLY A 473 -8.56 -37.71 17.24
CA GLY A 473 -8.71 -37.20 15.89
C GLY A 473 -7.82 -35.99 15.58
N VAL A 474 -6.78 -35.71 16.38
CA VAL A 474 -5.71 -34.77 16.05
C VAL A 474 -4.37 -35.51 15.97
N GLY A 475 -3.81 -35.58 14.77
CA GLY A 475 -2.49 -36.15 14.48
C GLY A 475 -1.35 -35.16 14.65
N PHE A 476 -0.18 -35.56 14.17
CA PHE A 476 1.06 -34.79 14.27
C PHE A 476 0.93 -33.36 13.70
N PRO A 477 1.59 -32.34 14.29
CA PRO A 477 2.32 -32.36 15.57
C PRO A 477 1.46 -31.87 16.76
N ARG A 478 0.12 -32.02 16.72
CA ARG A 478 -0.79 -31.33 17.66
C ARG A 478 -0.40 -29.86 17.87
N ASP A 479 0.05 -29.48 19.07
CA ASP A 479 0.42 -28.11 19.40
C ASP A 479 1.92 -27.98 19.75
N CYS A 480 2.77 -28.83 19.17
CA CYS A 480 4.23 -28.72 19.32
C CYS A 480 4.75 -27.38 18.78
N GLY A 481 5.92 -26.96 19.26
CA GLY A 481 6.60 -25.79 18.73
C GLY A 481 8.06 -25.71 19.16
N TRP A 482 8.83 -24.90 18.43
CA TRP A 482 10.27 -24.74 18.67
C TRP A 482 10.57 -24.34 20.12
N PHE A 483 9.90 -23.31 20.65
CA PHE A 483 10.11 -22.82 22.03
C PHE A 483 8.95 -23.13 22.98
N GLY A 484 7.75 -23.41 22.46
CA GLY A 484 6.55 -23.48 23.28
C GLY A 484 5.33 -23.92 22.49
N TYR A 485 4.16 -23.79 23.11
CA TYR A 485 2.87 -24.16 22.53
C TYR A 485 2.58 -23.35 21.25
N VAL A 486 2.29 -24.05 20.15
CA VAL A 486 1.80 -23.43 18.90
C VAL A 486 0.63 -24.24 18.35
N GLY A 487 -0.59 -23.76 18.63
CA GLY A 487 -1.81 -24.48 18.31
C GLY A 487 -2.19 -24.49 16.83
N SER A 488 -3.16 -25.34 16.51
CA SER A 488 -3.86 -25.41 15.21
C SER A 488 -3.01 -25.81 13.99
N ASN A 489 -1.74 -26.19 14.15
CA ASN A 489 -0.88 -26.59 13.02
C ASN A 489 -0.88 -28.10 12.75
N TRP A 490 -1.85 -28.81 13.32
CA TRP A 490 -1.94 -30.26 13.31
C TRP A 490 -2.74 -30.83 12.15
N ASN A 491 -2.46 -32.09 11.85
CA ASN A 491 -3.23 -32.85 10.87
C ASN A 491 -4.45 -33.51 11.50
N SER A 492 -5.47 -33.71 10.69
CA SER A 492 -6.60 -34.54 11.05
C SER A 492 -7.26 -35.09 9.80
N ILE A 493 -7.80 -36.31 9.93
CA ILE A 493 -8.68 -36.87 8.90
C ILE A 493 -10.10 -36.32 9.05
N ASP A 494 -10.61 -36.25 10.29
CA ASP A 494 -12.04 -36.00 10.58
C ASP A 494 -12.36 -34.55 11.03
N LYS A 495 -11.37 -33.78 11.47
CA LYS A 495 -11.56 -32.42 12.00
C LYS A 495 -11.26 -31.37 10.92
N THR A 496 -12.05 -30.29 10.90
CA THR A 496 -11.99 -29.24 9.86
C THR A 496 -11.50 -27.87 10.32
N TRP A 497 -11.05 -27.74 11.57
CA TRP A 497 -10.77 -26.46 12.24
C TRP A 497 -9.27 -26.21 12.55
N GLY A 498 -8.40 -27.16 12.17
CA GLY A 498 -6.95 -26.97 12.16
C GLY A 498 -6.44 -26.56 10.79
N TYR A 499 -5.23 -26.01 10.75
CA TYR A 499 -4.54 -25.56 9.54
C TYR A 499 -3.79 -26.67 8.80
N GLY A 500 -3.85 -27.94 9.21
CA GLY A 500 -3.19 -29.06 8.54
C GLY A 500 -4.02 -29.72 7.44
N TYR A 501 -4.64 -28.95 6.54
CA TYR A 501 -5.48 -29.48 5.45
C TYR A 501 -4.74 -29.68 4.10
N ASP A 502 -3.59 -29.02 3.90
CA ASP A 502 -2.70 -29.20 2.75
C ASP A 502 -1.35 -29.78 3.19
N VAL A 503 -1.35 -31.09 3.44
CA VAL A 503 -0.24 -31.81 4.10
C VAL A 503 0.24 -33.01 3.28
N ALA A 504 1.55 -33.25 3.32
CA ALA A 504 2.18 -34.46 2.80
C ALA A 504 3.22 -34.97 3.79
N PHE A 505 3.28 -36.29 3.92
CA PHE A 505 4.27 -37.00 4.71
C PHE A 505 5.17 -37.84 3.82
N PHE A 506 6.44 -37.85 4.20
CA PHE A 506 7.49 -38.59 3.52
C PHE A 506 8.35 -39.34 4.52
N VAL A 507 8.84 -40.50 4.11
CA VAL A 507 9.85 -41.26 4.85
C VAL A 507 11.18 -41.17 4.09
N GLU A 508 12.26 -40.97 4.81
CA GLU A 508 13.61 -40.98 4.23
C GLU A 508 13.96 -42.36 3.66
N LYS A 509 14.56 -42.39 2.46
CA LYS A 509 15.05 -43.58 1.77
C LYS A 509 16.46 -43.97 2.16
#